data_AF-A0A699ZLB2-F1
#
_entry.id   AF-A0A699ZLB2-F1
#
_cell.length_a   1.000
_cell.length_b   1.000
_cell.length_c   1.000
_cell.angle_alpha   90.00
_cell.angle_beta   90.00
_cell.angle_gamma   90.00
#
_symmetry.space_group_name_H-M   'P 1'
#
loop_
_entity.id
_entity.type
_entity.pdbx_description
1 polymer ?
#
loop_
_entity_poly.entity_id
_entity_poly.type
_entity_poly.pdbx_seq_one_letter_code
_entity_poly.pdbx_strand_id
1 'polypeptide(L)'
;MFYLEDVELARHLVELGLNKKPKKLASQGKNVEEFPLLQALKDREEAVRNGKLTTIIFIRDRNAKAQEVSGYIDYGHRHVLD
;
A
#
# COMPACT_ATOMS: atom_id res chain seq x y z
N MET A 1 -3.17 -26.25 -34.37
CA MET A 1 -3.95 -26.50 -33.14
C MET A 1 -3.31 -25.89 -31.88
N PHE A 2 -2.19 -25.17 -31.98
CA PHE A 2 -1.51 -24.53 -30.83
C PHE A 2 -2.16 -23.24 -30.31
N TYR A 3 -3.02 -22.58 -31.09
CA TYR A 3 -3.65 -21.29 -30.72
C TYR A 3 -4.78 -21.41 -29.69
N LEU A 4 -5.34 -22.61 -29.48
CA LEU A 4 -6.46 -22.81 -28.55
C LEU A 4 -6.00 -22.93 -27.10
N GLU A 5 -4.82 -23.50 -26.85
CA GLU A 5 -4.26 -23.67 -25.50
C GLU A 5 -3.90 -22.32 -24.85
N ASP A 6 -3.38 -21.37 -25.62
CA ASP A 6 -3.08 -20.01 -25.13
C ASP A 6 -4.35 -19.25 -24.70
N VAL A 7 -5.46 -19.45 -25.42
CA VAL A 7 -6.74 -18.80 -25.12
C VAL A 7 -7.37 -19.38 -23.85
N GLU A 8 -7.33 -20.70 -23.68
CA GLU A 8 -7.82 -21.36 -22.48
C GLU A 8 -6.96 -21.04 -21.25
N LEU A 9 -5.63 -21.00 -21.40
CA LEU A 9 -4.71 -20.59 -20.34
C LEU A 9 -4.95 -19.13 -19.92
N ALA A 10 -5.09 -18.21 -20.88
CA ALA A 10 -5.40 -16.82 -20.60
C ALA A 10 -6.76 -16.65 -19.89
N ARG A 11 -7.77 -17.43 -20.31
CA ARG A 11 -9.09 -17.46 -19.66
C ARG A 11 -8.98 -17.94 -18.22
N HIS A 12 -8.23 -19.00 -17.97
CA HIS A 12 -8.04 -19.56 -16.63
C HIS A 12 -7.26 -18.60 -15.71
N LEU A 13 -6.25 -17.89 -16.21
CA LEU A 13 -5.55 -16.84 -15.46
C LEU A 13 -6.47 -15.65 -15.10
N VAL A 14 -7.41 -15.30 -15.98
CA VAL A 14 -8.44 -14.29 -15.71
C VAL A 14 -9.45 -14.79 -14.67
N GLU A 15 -9.91 -16.03 -14.76
CA GLU A 15 -10.80 -16.68 -13.77
C GLU A 15 -10.15 -16.81 -12.38
N LEU A 16 -8.85 -17.14 -12.34
CA LEU A 16 -8.03 -17.14 -11.11
C LEU A 16 -7.80 -15.72 -10.56
N GLY A 17 -8.29 -14.69 -11.25
CA GLY A 17 -8.14 -13.31 -10.84
C GLY A 17 -6.70 -12.83 -10.83
N LEU A 18 -5.79 -13.50 -11.55
CA LEU A 18 -4.37 -13.10 -11.64
C LEU A 18 -4.19 -11.84 -12.48
N ASN A 19 -5.21 -11.46 -13.24
CA ASN A 19 -5.26 -10.23 -14.00
C ASN A 19 -5.89 -9.07 -13.18
N LYS A 20 -5.48 -8.91 -11.90
CA LYS A 20 -5.91 -7.75 -11.11
C LYS A 20 -5.28 -6.50 -11.72
N LYS A 21 -6.12 -5.60 -12.24
CA LYS A 21 -5.66 -4.26 -12.63
C LYS A 21 -4.91 -3.65 -11.45
N PRO A 22 -3.75 -2.99 -11.67
CA PRO A 22 -3.02 -2.34 -10.60
C PRO A 22 -3.94 -1.34 -9.91
N LYS A 23 -4.23 -1.59 -8.64
CA LYS A 23 -5.11 -0.71 -7.84
C LYS A 23 -4.41 0.64 -7.68
N LYS A 24 -5.13 1.71 -8.00
CA LYS A 24 -4.67 3.10 -7.87
C LYS A 24 -4.01 3.33 -6.50
N LEU A 25 -2.83 3.94 -6.46
CA LEU A 25 -2.21 4.37 -5.21
C LEU A 25 -3.03 5.53 -4.60
N ALA A 26 -3.13 5.58 -3.27
CA ALA A 26 -3.75 6.66 -2.53
C ALA A 26 -3.04 8.00 -2.73
N SER A 27 -1.73 7.97 -2.99
CA SER A 27 -0.93 9.15 -3.34
C SER A 27 -1.09 9.62 -4.80
N GLN A 28 -1.69 8.80 -5.68
CA GLN A 28 -1.75 9.10 -7.11
C GLN A 28 -2.55 10.37 -7.42
N GLY A 29 -1.88 11.35 -8.04
CA GLY A 29 -2.46 12.63 -8.42
C GLY A 29 -2.53 13.67 -7.29
N LYS A 30 -1.92 13.39 -6.13
CA LYS A 30 -1.83 14.35 -5.01
C LYS A 30 -0.45 15.02 -4.99
N ASN A 31 -0.42 16.34 -4.87
CA ASN A 31 0.79 17.06 -4.53
C ASN A 31 0.97 17.06 -3.01
N VAL A 32 2.06 16.45 -2.54
CA VAL A 32 2.38 16.33 -1.11
C VAL A 32 3.81 16.77 -0.78
N GLU A 33 4.47 17.44 -1.73
CA GLU A 33 5.90 17.78 -1.64
C GLU A 33 6.21 18.69 -0.44
N GLU A 34 5.26 19.53 -0.03
CA GLU A 34 5.37 20.43 1.13
C GLU A 34 5.17 19.72 2.48
N PHE A 35 4.81 18.44 2.48
CA PHE A 35 4.48 17.69 3.69
C PHE A 35 5.45 16.51 3.85
N PRO A 36 6.58 16.67 4.56
CA PRO A 36 7.64 15.66 4.64
C PRO A 36 7.15 14.27 5.03
N LEU A 37 6.22 14.18 5.99
CA LEU A 37 5.61 12.91 6.39
C LEU A 37 4.80 12.27 5.25
N LEU A 38 3.96 13.05 4.56
CA LEU A 38 3.13 12.51 3.47
C LEU A 38 3.99 12.14 2.26
N GLN A 39 5.05 12.90 1.98
CA GLN A 39 6.02 12.57 0.95
C GLN A 39 6.72 11.24 1.27
N ALA A 40 7.17 11.06 2.52
CA ALA A 40 7.77 9.81 2.97
C ALA A 40 6.80 8.60 2.88
N LEU A 41 5.50 8.79 3.16
CA LEU A 41 4.48 7.75 3.02
C LEU A 41 4.17 7.43 1.55
N LYS A 42 4.11 8.45 0.69
CA LYS A 42 3.96 8.31 -0.77
C LYS A 42 5.09 7.46 -1.35
N ASP A 43 6.34 7.76 -1.00
CA ASP A 43 7.51 7.05 -1.52
C ASP A 43 7.57 5.58 -1.08
N ARG A 44 6.93 5.23 0.05
CA ARG A 44 6.88 3.86 0.60
C ARG A 44 5.65 3.08 0.16
N GLU A 45 4.61 3.75 -0.32
CA GLU A 45 3.28 3.18 -0.51
C GLU A 45 3.30 1.91 -1.37
N GLU A 46 3.96 1.95 -2.53
CA GLU A 46 3.99 0.82 -3.45
C GLU A 46 4.73 -0.40 -2.85
N ALA A 47 5.87 -0.17 -2.20
CA ALA A 47 6.66 -1.22 -1.57
C ALA A 47 5.95 -1.84 -0.35
N VAL A 48 5.14 -1.06 0.36
CA VAL A 48 4.34 -1.55 1.49
C VAL A 48 3.17 -2.38 0.98
N ARG A 49 2.47 -1.91 -0.06
CA ARG A 49 1.33 -2.62 -0.66
C ARG A 49 1.71 -3.97 -1.28
N ASN A 50 2.92 -4.08 -1.83
CA ASN A 50 3.39 -5.33 -2.43
C ASN A 50 4.19 -6.22 -1.45
N GLY A 51 4.20 -5.88 -0.15
CA GLY A 51 4.86 -6.65 0.90
C GLY A 51 6.38 -6.61 0.87
N LYS A 52 7.01 -5.76 0.05
CA LYS A 52 8.47 -5.61 -0.03
C LYS A 52 9.04 -4.75 1.10
N LEU A 53 8.22 -3.93 1.75
CA LEU A 53 8.62 -3.05 2.83
C LEU A 53 7.61 -3.07 3.97
N THR A 54 8.07 -3.33 5.19
CA THR A 54 7.28 -3.09 6.41
C THR A 54 7.52 -1.67 6.90
N THR A 55 6.47 -0.92 7.21
CA THR A 55 6.57 0.46 7.69
C THR A 55 5.66 0.63 8.91
N ILE A 56 6.23 1.12 10.01
CA ILE A 56 5.50 1.50 11.22
C ILE A 56 5.60 3.02 11.38
N ILE A 57 4.47 3.68 11.60
CA ILE A 57 4.40 5.11 11.92
C ILE A 57 4.37 5.22 13.43
N PHE A 58 5.41 5.84 14.00
CA PHE A 58 5.51 6.09 15.43
C PHE A 58 5.10 7.53 15.75
N ILE A 59 4.20 7.69 16.70
CA ILE A 59 3.65 8.99 17.12
C ILE A 59 4.07 9.22 18.56
N ARG A 60 4.67 10.38 18.81
CA ARG A 60 4.94 10.91 20.16
C ARG A 60 4.17 12.20 20.34
N ASP A 61 3.56 12.34 21.48
CA ASP A 61 2.91 13.59 21.90
C ASP A 61 3.04 13.78 23.41
N ARG A 62 2.65 14.95 23.91
CA ARG A 62 2.55 15.22 25.34
C ARG A 62 1.10 15.43 25.72
N ASN A 63 0.65 14.74 26.76
CA ASN A 63 -0.68 14.96 27.30
C ASN A 63 -0.77 16.32 28.04
N ALA A 64 -1.97 16.68 28.51
CA ALA A 64 -2.19 17.93 29.26
C ALA A 64 -1.35 18.08 30.55
N LYS A 65 -0.76 16.99 31.05
CA LYS A 65 0.16 16.98 32.20
C LYS A 65 1.63 17.04 31.78
N ALA A 66 1.91 17.38 30.51
CA ALA A 66 3.23 17.42 29.89
C ALA A 66 3.99 16.08 29.89
N GLN A 67 3.31 14.97 30.15
CA GLN A 67 3.90 13.62 30.11
C GLN A 67 3.95 13.13 28.66
N GLU A 68 5.04 12.47 28.28
CA GLU A 68 5.14 11.83 26.98
C GLU A 68 4.17 10.65 26.89
N VAL A 69 3.36 10.65 25.84
CA VAL A 69 2.52 9.53 25.41
C VAL A 69 2.94 9.16 24.00
N SER A 70 3.04 7.86 23.72
CA SER A 70 3.45 7.38 22.40
C SER A 70 2.62 6.21 21.95
N GLY A 71 2.51 6.06 20.62
CA GLY A 71 1.76 5.00 19.97
C GLY A 71 2.37 4.64 18.61
N TYR A 72 1.94 3.52 18.06
CA TYR A 72 2.38 3.05 16.75
C TYR A 72 1.20 2.67 15.87
N ILE A 73 1.35 2.89 14.56
CA ILE A 73 0.42 2.47 13.53
C ILE A 73 1.20 1.62 12.54
N ASP A 74 0.76 0.38 12.32
CA ASP A 74 1.23 -0.41 11.19
C ASP A 74 0.62 0.17 9.89
N TYR A 75 1.49 0.68 9.02
CA TYR A 75 1.07 1.30 7.75
C TYR A 75 0.54 0.24 6.77
N GLY A 76 1.10 -0.96 6.79
CA GLY A 76 0.71 -2.09 5.96
C GLY A 76 -0.65 -2.69 6.35
N HIS A 77 -1.06 -2.53 7.62
CA HIS A 77 -2.32 -3.08 8.13
C HIS A 77 -3.54 -2.65 7.30
N ARG A 78 -3.56 -1.43 6.75
CA ARG A 78 -4.68 -0.97 5.91
C ARG A 78 -4.71 -1.57 4.50
N HIS A 79 -3.67 -2.28 4.08
CA HIS A 79 -3.54 -2.82 2.72
C HIS A 79 -3.82 -4.32 2.65
N VAL A 80 -4.06 -5.00 3.78
CA VAL A 80 -4.33 -6.44 3.86
C VAL A 80 -5.79 -6.80 3.50
N LEU A 81 -6.71 -5.83 3.49
CA LEU A 81 -8.13 -6.05 3.17
C LEU A 81 -8.50 -5.76 1.70
N ASP A 82 -7.52 -5.75 0.80
CA ASP A 82 -7.66 -5.38 -0.61
C ASP A 82 -7.29 -6.50 -1.60
#